data_AF-A0A520I6C2-F1
#
_entry.id   AF-A0A520I6C2-F1
#
_cell.length_a   1.000
_cell.length_b   1.000
_cell.length_c   1.000
_cell.angle_alpha   90.00
_cell.angle_beta   90.00
_cell.angle_gamma   90.00
#
_symmetry.space_group_name_H-M   'P 1'
#
loop_
_entity.id
_entity.type
_entity.pdbx_description
1 polymer ?
#
loop_
_entity_poly.entity_id
_entity_poly.type
_entity_poly.pdbx_seq_one_letter_code
_entity_poly.pdbx_strand_id
1 'polypeptide(L)'
;MPNHYSVKAGVTLDAAATAFVAKVADAFFEATTKDITVTSAYRGPQEQAAAMYVKMGGPEWDIYANKDALTEIRAAYVDGKAAKQDRATIVAAMAAVIEKQTGQGTYISNHLRASALDFRT
;
A
#
# COMPACT_ATOMS: atom_id res chain seq x y z
N MET A 1 12.49 -23.25 11.04
CA MET A 1 11.06 -23.63 10.95
C MET A 1 10.71 -23.58 9.47
N PRO A 2 9.98 -24.56 8.93
CA PRO A 2 9.57 -24.51 7.52
C PRO A 2 8.65 -23.29 7.34
N ASN A 3 9.08 -22.33 6.52
CA ASN A 3 8.25 -21.20 6.19
C ASN A 3 7.23 -21.67 5.14
N HIS A 4 6.03 -22.05 5.59
CA HIS A 4 4.88 -22.42 4.74
C HIS A 4 4.27 -21.22 4.01
N TYR A 5 5.08 -20.19 3.79
CA TYR A 5 4.70 -19.02 3.05
C TYR A 5 5.79 -18.54 2.10
N SER A 6 5.34 -17.93 1.01
CA SER A 6 6.19 -17.15 0.12
C SER A 6 5.76 -15.69 0.11
N VAL A 7 6.66 -14.80 -0.31
CA VAL A 7 6.38 -13.36 -0.41
C VAL A 7 6.53 -12.96 -1.88
N LYS A 8 5.51 -12.30 -2.43
CA LYS A 8 5.57 -11.77 -3.79
C LYS A 8 6.74 -10.78 -3.92
N ALA A 9 7.47 -10.86 -5.03
CA ALA A 9 8.56 -9.93 -5.31
C ALA A 9 8.07 -8.46 -5.21
N GLY A 10 8.80 -7.64 -4.46
CA GLY A 10 8.46 -6.23 -4.19
C GLY A 10 7.53 -6.01 -2.99
N VAL A 11 7.21 -7.05 -2.23
CA VAL A 11 6.54 -6.94 -0.93
C VAL A 11 7.58 -7.06 0.19
N THR A 12 7.63 -6.07 1.07
CA THR A 12 8.53 -6.04 2.22
C THR A 12 7.72 -6.26 3.48
N LEU A 13 8.16 -7.20 4.32
CA LEU A 13 7.58 -7.45 5.64
C LEU A 13 8.56 -6.94 6.70
N ASP A 14 8.05 -6.20 7.68
CA ASP A 14 8.82 -5.92 8.88
C ASP A 14 8.90 -7.16 9.79
N ALA A 15 9.66 -7.08 10.88
CA ALA A 15 9.87 -8.20 11.79
C ALA A 15 8.57 -8.68 12.46
N ALA A 16 7.66 -7.76 12.81
CA ALA A 16 6.40 -8.08 13.46
C ALA A 16 5.45 -8.78 12.48
N ALA A 17 5.33 -8.25 11.26
CA ALA A 17 4.58 -8.84 10.17
C ALA A 17 5.12 -10.23 9.80
N THR A 18 6.45 -10.38 9.73
CA THR A 18 7.10 -11.68 9.46
C THR A 18 6.73 -12.73 10.50
N ALA A 19 6.83 -12.39 11.79
CA ALA A 19 6.47 -13.31 12.88
C ALA A 19 4.99 -13.69 12.86
N PHE A 20 4.11 -12.73 12.56
CA PHE A 20 2.68 -12.97 12.43
C PHE A 20 2.35 -13.87 11.23
N VAL A 21 2.91 -13.56 10.05
CA VAL A 21 2.72 -14.35 8.82
C VAL A 21 3.18 -15.78 9.01
N ALA A 22 4.35 -16.00 9.63
CA ALA A 22 4.86 -17.34 9.90
C ALA A 22 3.86 -18.15 10.75
N LYS A 23 3.34 -17.56 11.84
CA LYS A 23 2.34 -18.21 12.70
C LYS A 23 1.04 -18.54 11.94
N VAL A 24 0.58 -17.64 11.08
CA VAL A 24 -0.64 -17.86 10.27
C VAL A 24 -0.41 -18.94 9.21
N ALA A 25 0.76 -18.94 8.57
CA ALA A 25 1.13 -19.92 7.56
C ALA A 25 1.18 -21.33 8.14
N ASP A 26 1.81 -21.50 9.30
CA ASP A 26 1.89 -22.79 9.99
C ASP A 26 0.50 -23.31 10.35
N ALA A 27 -0.34 -22.47 10.98
CA ALA A 27 -1.70 -22.85 11.36
C ALA A 27 -2.59 -23.17 10.14
N PHE A 28 -2.41 -22.44 9.04
CA PHE A 28 -3.14 -22.69 7.79
C PHE A 28 -2.70 -23.99 7.13
N PHE A 29 -1.40 -24.28 7.12
CA PHE A 29 -0.85 -25.52 6.59
C PHE A 29 -1.29 -26.73 7.44
N GLU A 30 -1.29 -26.63 8.77
CA GLU A 30 -1.81 -27.68 9.65
C GLU A 30 -3.27 -28.03 9.34
N ALA A 31 -4.09 -27.01 9.04
CA ALA A 31 -5.51 -27.19 8.75
C ALA A 31 -5.80 -27.65 7.31
N THR A 32 -4.94 -27.31 6.34
CA THR A 32 -5.28 -27.43 4.91
C THR A 32 -4.23 -28.14 4.06
N THR A 33 -3.03 -28.36 4.57
CA THR A 33 -1.82 -28.85 3.87
C THR A 33 -1.40 -27.99 2.67
N LYS A 34 -1.80 -26.71 2.66
CA LYS A 34 -1.47 -25.73 1.61
C LYS A 34 -0.61 -24.60 2.18
N ASP A 35 0.33 -24.12 1.37
CA ASP A 35 1.12 -22.93 1.68
C ASP A 35 0.37 -21.65 1.30
N ILE A 36 0.78 -20.51 1.87
CA ILE A 36 0.21 -19.19 1.54
C ILE A 36 1.23 -18.28 0.88
N THR A 37 0.79 -17.39 0.01
CA THR A 37 1.62 -16.34 -0.59
C THR A 37 1.17 -14.99 -0.08
N VAL A 38 2.08 -14.25 0.56
CA VAL A 38 1.85 -12.84 0.90
C VAL A 38 1.98 -12.02 -0.38
N THR A 39 0.88 -11.42 -0.79
CA THR A 39 0.77 -10.69 -2.05
C THR A 39 0.88 -9.18 -1.88
N SER A 40 0.67 -8.68 -0.65
CA SER A 40 0.88 -7.29 -0.27
C SER A 40 1.18 -7.16 1.24
N ALA A 41 1.82 -6.06 1.62
CA ALA A 41 2.10 -5.68 3.00
C ALA A 41 1.87 -4.17 3.18
N TYR A 42 2.20 -3.65 4.36
CA TYR A 42 2.24 -2.21 4.61
C TYR A 42 3.05 -1.49 3.52
N ARG A 43 2.43 -0.47 2.93
CA ARG A 43 3.03 0.42 1.95
C ARG A 43 3.00 1.82 2.53
N GLY A 44 4.17 2.43 2.69
CA GLY A 44 4.27 3.76 3.29
C GLY A 44 3.64 4.84 2.40
N PRO A 45 3.39 6.06 2.95
CA PRO A 45 2.83 7.18 2.19
C PRO A 45 3.55 7.47 0.86
N GLN A 46 4.89 7.43 0.86
CA GLN A 46 5.71 7.67 -0.34
C GLN A 46 5.50 6.62 -1.43
N GLU A 47 5.50 5.34 -1.06
CA GLU A 47 5.31 4.23 -2.00
C GLU A 47 3.88 4.24 -2.55
N GLN A 48 2.89 4.55 -1.70
CA GLN A 48 1.50 4.68 -2.13
C GLN A 48 1.31 5.88 -3.05
N ALA A 49 1.94 7.01 -2.77
CA ALA A 49 1.95 8.17 -3.64
C ALA A 49 2.56 7.85 -5.01
N ALA A 50 3.68 7.12 -5.05
CA ALA A 50 4.32 6.70 -6.29
C ALA A 50 3.43 5.76 -7.13
N ALA A 51 2.76 4.82 -6.47
CA ALA A 51 1.79 3.93 -7.12
C ALA A 51 0.56 4.69 -7.64
N MET A 52 0.06 5.65 -6.87
CA MET A 52 -1.00 6.56 -7.28
C MET A 52 -0.56 7.37 -8.50
N TYR A 53 0.59 8.04 -8.48
CA TYR A 53 1.08 8.89 -9.58
C TYR A 53 1.04 8.17 -10.94
N VAL A 54 1.42 6.88 -10.99
CA VAL A 54 1.37 6.09 -12.23
C VAL A 54 -0.06 5.90 -12.71
N LYS A 55 -0.99 5.59 -11.80
CA LYS A 55 -2.43 5.43 -12.11
C LYS A 55 -3.09 6.75 -12.48
N MET A 56 -2.61 7.83 -11.89
CA MET A 56 -2.95 9.21 -12.19
C MET A 56 -2.46 9.67 -13.59
N GLY A 57 -1.78 8.81 -14.35
CA GLY A 57 -1.55 9.04 -15.78
C GLY A 57 -2.70 8.57 -16.69
N GLY A 58 -3.60 7.72 -16.18
CA GLY A 58 -4.66 7.05 -16.96
C GLY A 58 -6.05 7.28 -16.35
N PRO A 59 -7.13 6.62 -16.81
CA PRO A 59 -8.51 6.85 -16.33
C PRO A 59 -8.82 6.20 -14.96
N GLU A 60 -7.87 5.54 -14.32
CA GLU A 60 -8.09 4.61 -13.19
C GLU A 60 -8.25 5.27 -11.81
N TRP A 61 -8.58 6.56 -11.74
CA TRP A 61 -8.68 7.30 -10.46
C TRP A 61 -9.85 6.83 -9.60
N ASP A 62 -10.92 6.38 -10.25
CA ASP A 62 -12.15 6.08 -9.55
C ASP A 62 -12.13 4.76 -8.78
N ILE A 63 -11.02 4.01 -8.86
CA ILE A 63 -10.82 2.76 -8.13
C ILE A 63 -10.72 2.96 -6.62
N TYR A 64 -10.39 4.18 -6.16
CA TYR A 64 -10.27 4.45 -4.73
C TYR A 64 -11.64 4.68 -4.11
N ALA A 65 -11.94 3.90 -3.07
CA ALA A 65 -13.20 3.96 -2.35
C ALA A 65 -13.37 5.26 -1.55
N ASN A 66 -12.30 5.77 -0.94
CA ASN A 66 -12.33 6.99 -0.16
C ASN A 66 -12.14 8.23 -1.08
N LYS A 67 -13.26 8.81 -1.53
CA LYS A 67 -13.27 9.94 -2.47
C LYS A 67 -12.81 11.25 -1.84
N ASP A 68 -13.03 11.44 -0.54
CA ASP A 68 -12.59 12.63 0.18
C ASP A 68 -11.06 12.66 0.27
N ALA A 69 -10.46 11.54 0.69
CA ALA A 69 -9.00 11.39 0.71
C ALA A 69 -8.39 11.53 -0.69
N LEU A 70 -9.05 10.97 -1.71
CA LEU A 70 -8.60 11.05 -3.11
C LEU A 70 -8.55 12.50 -3.61
N THR A 71 -9.52 13.33 -3.21
CA THR A 71 -9.66 14.70 -3.72
C THR A 71 -8.44 15.55 -3.37
N GLU A 72 -7.97 15.50 -2.12
CA GLU A 72 -6.78 16.24 -1.69
C GLU A 72 -5.50 15.74 -2.38
N ILE A 73 -5.35 14.42 -2.51
CA ILE A 73 -4.17 13.83 -3.18
C ILE A 73 -4.16 14.17 -4.66
N ARG A 74 -5.35 14.21 -5.29
CA ARG A 74 -5.52 14.61 -6.68
C ARG A 74 -5.18 16.09 -6.88
N ALA A 75 -5.53 16.96 -5.95
CA ALA A 75 -5.16 18.37 -6.01
C ALA A 75 -3.62 18.51 -6.07
N ALA A 76 -2.89 17.84 -5.18
CA ALA A 76 -1.42 17.81 -5.20
C ALA A 76 -0.85 17.32 -6.55
N TYR A 77 -1.45 16.29 -7.17
CA TYR A 77 -1.05 15.84 -8.50
C TYR A 77 -1.29 16.90 -9.58
N VAL A 78 -2.51 17.44 -9.65
CA VAL A 78 -2.92 18.40 -10.68
C VAL A 78 -2.12 19.70 -10.58
N ASP A 79 -1.95 20.22 -9.36
CA ASP A 79 -1.19 21.45 -9.11
C ASP A 79 0.27 21.28 -9.52
N GLY A 80 0.89 20.15 -9.17
CA GLY A 80 2.27 19.87 -9.55
C GLY A 80 2.44 19.67 -11.07
N LYS A 81 1.47 19.04 -11.75
CA LYS A 81 1.44 18.96 -13.21
C LYS A 81 1.28 20.34 -13.86
N ALA A 82 0.40 21.19 -13.34
CA ALA A 82 0.20 22.56 -13.84
C ALA A 82 1.45 23.43 -13.65
N ALA A 83 2.15 23.26 -12.52
CA ALA A 83 3.42 23.91 -12.22
C ALA A 83 4.62 23.30 -12.96
N LYS A 84 4.41 22.28 -13.82
CA LYS A 84 5.46 21.54 -14.56
C LYS A 84 6.57 21.00 -13.66
N GLN A 85 6.23 20.61 -12.43
CA GLN A 85 7.15 19.97 -11.52
C GLN A 85 7.57 18.60 -12.04
N ASP A 86 8.75 18.14 -11.64
CA ASP A 86 9.18 16.78 -11.92
C ASP A 86 8.36 15.75 -11.13
N ARG A 87 8.44 14.49 -11.58
CA ARG A 87 7.71 13.38 -10.96
C ARG A 87 8.04 13.23 -9.48
N ALA A 88 9.30 13.39 -9.08
CA ALA A 88 9.72 13.16 -7.70
C ALA A 88 9.07 14.19 -6.76
N THR A 89 9.02 15.44 -7.19
CA THR A 89 8.40 16.56 -6.47
C THR A 89 6.89 16.34 -6.33
N ILE A 90 6.21 15.95 -7.40
CA ILE A 90 4.77 15.67 -7.37
C ILE A 90 4.46 14.50 -6.43
N VAL A 91 5.22 13.41 -6.51
CA VAL A 91 5.06 12.24 -5.64
C VAL A 91 5.28 12.62 -4.17
N ALA A 92 6.29 13.45 -3.87
CA ALA A 92 6.53 13.92 -2.50
C ALA A 92 5.37 14.76 -1.97
N ALA A 93 4.80 15.65 -2.79
CA ALA A 93 3.62 16.44 -2.41
C ALA A 93 2.40 15.55 -2.14
N MET A 94 2.15 14.56 -3.00
CA MET A 94 1.10 13.55 -2.78
C MET A 94 1.34 12.75 -1.50
N ALA A 95 2.59 12.36 -1.22
CA ALA A 95 2.96 11.59 -0.04
C ALA A 95 2.72 12.37 1.26
N ALA A 96 3.03 13.67 1.27
CA ALA A 96 2.77 14.54 2.42
C ALA A 96 1.27 14.63 2.75
N VAL A 97 0.40 14.67 1.73
CA VAL A 97 -1.06 14.61 1.92
C VAL A 97 -1.46 13.27 2.54
N ILE A 98 -0.95 12.16 1.99
CA ILE A 98 -1.23 10.82 2.51
C ILE A 98 -0.75 10.67 3.95
N GLU A 99 0.45 11.14 4.28
CA GLU A 99 1.02 11.10 5.63
C GLU A 99 0.13 11.85 6.62
N LYS A 100 -0.26 13.10 6.28
CA LYS A 100 -1.21 13.88 7.08
C LYS A 100 -2.53 13.14 7.31
N GLN A 101 -3.11 12.57 6.25
CA GLN A 101 -4.36 11.83 6.33
C GLN A 101 -4.23 10.60 7.25
N THR A 102 -3.15 9.83 7.10
CA THR A 102 -2.91 8.65 7.95
C THR A 102 -2.73 9.01 9.42
N GLY A 103 -2.06 10.13 9.73
CA GLY A 103 -1.96 10.67 11.09
C GLY A 103 -3.31 11.10 11.69
N GLN A 104 -4.31 11.34 10.86
CA GLN A 104 -5.68 11.68 11.26
C GLN A 104 -6.64 10.47 11.22
N GLY A 105 -6.14 9.26 10.91
CA GLY A 105 -6.96 8.05 10.78
C GLY A 105 -7.73 7.95 9.45
N THR A 106 -7.44 8.82 8.48
CA THR A 106 -8.01 8.78 7.14
C THR A 106 -7.08 8.00 6.20
N TYR A 107 -7.62 6.98 5.54
CA TYR A 107 -6.83 6.10 4.68
C TYR A 107 -7.41 6.06 3.27
N ILE A 108 -6.58 6.39 2.27
CA ILE A 108 -6.94 6.23 0.84
C ILE A 108 -6.82 4.77 0.38
N SER A 109 -6.03 3.95 1.08
CA SER A 109 -5.81 2.54 0.79
C SER A 109 -5.57 1.76 2.07
N ASN A 110 -6.01 0.50 2.10
CA ASN A 110 -5.75 -0.39 3.23
C ASN A 110 -4.25 -0.62 3.44
N HIS A 111 -3.40 -0.58 2.40
CA HIS A 111 -1.95 -0.76 2.55
C HIS A 111 -1.28 0.31 3.44
N LEU A 112 -1.95 1.45 3.68
CA LEU A 112 -1.46 2.50 4.57
C LEU A 112 -1.73 2.21 6.05
N ARG A 113 -2.49 1.15 6.37
CA ARG A 113 -2.65 0.68 7.74
C ARG A 113 -1.42 -0.15 8.09
N ALA A 114 -0.76 0.15 9.21
CA ALA A 114 0.45 -0.53 9.66
C ALA A 114 0.32 -2.06 9.79
N SER A 115 -0.91 -2.59 9.85
CA SER A 115 -1.22 -4.01 9.96
C SER A 115 -1.74 -4.66 8.67
N ALA A 116 -1.63 -4.00 7.51
CA ALA A 116 -2.19 -4.53 6.26
C ALA A 116 -1.34 -5.68 5.69
N LEU A 117 -1.92 -6.87 5.61
CA LEU A 117 -1.34 -8.07 5.00
C LEU A 117 -2.39 -8.74 4.11
N ASP A 118 -2.09 -8.91 2.82
CA ASP A 118 -2.94 -9.66 1.90
C ASP A 118 -2.33 -11.02 1.57
N PHE A 119 -3.15 -12.06 1.63
CA PHE A 119 -2.76 -13.45 1.39
C PHE A 119 -3.47 -14.02 0.17
N ARG A 120 -2.79 -14.93 -0.53
CA ARG A 120 -3.37 -15.80 -1.56
C ARG A 120 -2.92 -17.24 -1.29
N THR A 121 -3.82 -18.20 -1.42
CA THR A 121 -3.53 -19.64 -1.33
C THR A 121 -3.23 -20.24 -2.68
#